data_AF-A0A1H9TYY0-F1
#
_entry.id   AF-A0A1H9TYY0-F1
#
_cell.length_a   1.000
_cell.length_b   1.000
_cell.length_c   1.000
_cell.angle_alpha   90.00
_cell.angle_beta   90.00
_cell.angle_gamma   90.00
#
_symmetry.space_group_name_H-M   'P 1'
#
loop_
_entity.id
_entity.type
_entity.pdbx_description
1 polymer ?
#
loop_
_entity_poly.entity_id
_entity_poly.type
_entity_poly.pdbx_seq_one_letter_code
_entity_poly.pdbx_strand_id
1 'polypeptide(L)'
;MVRKYRYYALIGIPDTLDDPFAVVRVGGEFAESFKIDLQWSRTDLMDRIETGRDDYKVVEISEADATRFEATQARRTAEARERDGW
;
A
#
# COMPACT_ATOMS: atom_id res chain seq x y z
N MET A 1 17.81 -16.84 0.89
CA MET A 1 17.97 -15.48 1.45
C MET A 1 16.58 -14.89 1.62
N VAL A 2 16.17 -14.54 2.84
CA VAL A 2 14.96 -13.73 3.05
C VAL A 2 15.27 -12.32 2.57
N ARG A 3 14.52 -11.81 1.59
CA ARG A 3 14.65 -10.41 1.16
C ARG A 3 14.22 -9.52 2.32
N LYS A 4 15.09 -8.61 2.74
CA LYS A 4 14.75 -7.60 3.75
C LYS A 4 14.04 -6.45 3.04
N TYR A 5 12.74 -6.35 3.23
CA TYR A 5 11.94 -5.23 2.75
C TYR A 5 11.83 -4.14 3.83
N ARG A 6 11.77 -2.89 3.39
CA ARG A 6 11.26 -1.76 4.16
C ARG A 6 9.85 -1.45 3.71
N TYR A 7 8.97 -1.10 4.64
CA TYR A 7 7.54 -0.93 4.39
C TYR A 7 7.15 0.53 4.67
N TYR A 8 6.28 1.06 3.82
CA TYR A 8 5.86 2.45 3.87
C TYR A 8 4.34 2.54 3.69
N ALA A 9 3.65 3.23 4.59
CA ALA A 9 2.28 3.65 4.41
C ALA A 9 2.26 4.99 3.64
N LEU A 10 1.38 5.06 2.64
CA LEU A 10 1.05 6.29 1.92
C LEU A 10 -0.27 6.82 2.45
N ILE A 11 -0.24 8.03 3.01
CA ILE A 11 -1.37 8.64 3.70
C ILE A 11 -1.77 9.90 2.92
N GLY A 12 -2.96 9.87 2.30
CA GLY A 12 -3.60 11.01 1.67
C GLY A 12 -4.66 11.63 2.58
N ILE A 13 -5.48 12.51 2.02
CA ILE A 13 -6.69 13.02 2.69
C ILE A 13 -7.89 12.28 2.07
N PRO A 14 -8.74 11.58 2.84
CA PRO A 14 -8.88 11.59 4.30
C PRO A 14 -8.19 10.41 5.04
N ASP A 15 -7.21 9.75 4.43
CA ASP A 15 -6.60 8.52 4.95
C ASP A 15 -5.84 8.73 6.28
N THR A 16 -5.61 7.64 7.01
CA THR A 16 -4.86 7.65 8.28
C THR A 16 -3.77 6.58 8.28
N LEU A 17 -2.96 6.51 9.33
CA LEU A 17 -1.97 5.44 9.46
C LEU A 17 -2.62 4.06 9.67
N ASP A 18 -3.78 4.01 10.32
CA ASP A 18 -4.54 2.77 10.56
C ASP A 18 -5.31 2.31 9.32
N ASP A 19 -5.66 3.25 8.44
CA ASP A 19 -6.35 3.00 7.18
C ASP A 19 -5.71 3.82 6.05
N PRO A 20 -4.48 3.48 5.63
CA PRO A 20 -3.75 4.25 4.63
C PRO A 20 -4.33 4.06 3.23
N PHE A 21 -3.96 4.95 2.31
CA PHE A 21 -4.31 4.81 0.90
C PHE A 21 -3.72 3.52 0.31
N ALA A 22 -2.42 3.33 0.55
CA ALA A 22 -1.67 2.18 0.07
C ALA A 22 -0.50 1.87 1.00
N VAL A 23 -0.03 0.62 0.98
CA VAL A 23 1.25 0.23 1.55
C VAL A 23 2.19 -0.21 0.43
N VAL A 24 3.43 0.29 0.51
CA VAL A 24 4.53 -0.01 -0.41
C VAL A 24 5.64 -0.74 0.33
N ARG A 25 6.26 -1.74 -0.30
CA ARG A 25 7.49 -2.37 0.16
C ARG A 25 8.63 -2.12 -0.82
N VAL A 26 9.84 -1.91 -0.30
CA VAL A 26 11.06 -1.63 -1.05
C VAL A 26 12.19 -2.53 -0.57
N GLY A 27 12.95 -3.11 -1.50
CA GLY A 27 14.02 -4.08 -1.19
C GLY A 27 14.21 -5.18 -2.23
N GLY A 28 13.31 -5.25 -3.23
CA GLY A 28 13.45 -6.05 -4.44
C GLY A 28 14.02 -5.26 -5.62
N GLU A 29 13.87 -5.80 -6.83
CA GLU A 29 14.25 -5.12 -8.09
C GLU A 29 13.40 -3.87 -8.35
N PHE A 30 12.14 -3.88 -7.91
CA PHE A 30 11.21 -2.76 -8.01
C PHE A 30 10.51 -2.53 -6.67
N ALA A 31 9.98 -1.32 -6.48
CA ALA A 31 9.00 -1.07 -5.44
C ALA A 31 7.69 -1.82 -5.76
N GLU A 32 7.04 -2.34 -4.74
CA GLU A 32 5.79 -3.08 -4.87
C GLU A 32 4.75 -2.48 -3.92
N SER A 33 3.48 -2.41 -4.33
CA SER A 33 2.38 -2.07 -3.44
C SER A 33 1.39 -3.23 -3.36
N PHE A 34 0.69 -3.37 -2.24
CA PHE A 34 -0.40 -4.33 -2.12
C PHE A 34 -1.65 -3.81 -2.82
N LYS A 35 -2.09 -4.48 -3.89
CA LYS A 35 -3.16 -4.03 -4.78
C LYS A 35 -4.52 -4.64 -4.40
N ILE A 36 -5.57 -4.18 -5.06
CA ILE A 36 -6.97 -4.63 -4.84
C ILE A 36 -7.20 -6.10 -5.22
N ASP A 37 -6.32 -6.69 -6.03
CA ASP A 37 -6.28 -8.13 -6.35
C ASP A 37 -5.66 -8.97 -5.23
N LEU A 38 -5.32 -8.33 -4.10
CA LEU A 38 -4.73 -8.93 -2.90
C LEU A 38 -3.34 -9.52 -3.16
N GLN A 39 -2.60 -8.91 -4.08
CA GLN A 39 -1.23 -9.29 -4.39
C GLN A 39 -0.28 -8.08 -4.30
N TRP A 40 0.96 -8.39 -3.90
CA TRP A 40 2.06 -7.46 -4.06
C TRP A 40 2.46 -7.39 -5.53
N SER A 41 2.37 -6.21 -6.12
CA SER A 41 2.70 -5.98 -7.52
C SER A 41 3.51 -4.71 -7.69
N ARG A 42 4.33 -4.68 -8.75
CA ARG A 42 5.17 -3.52 -9.11
C ARG A 42 4.35 -2.23 -9.09
N THR A 43 4.96 -1.17 -8.56
CA THR A 43 4.35 0.15 -8.46
C THR A 43 5.37 1.25 -8.70
N ASP A 44 4.89 2.44 -9.06
CA ASP A 44 5.67 3.67 -9.27
C ASP A 44 5.28 4.79 -8.27
N LEU A 45 4.52 4.46 -7.22
CA LEU A 45 3.95 5.45 -6.29
C LEU A 45 5.02 6.26 -5.56
N MET A 46 6.13 5.63 -5.17
CA MET A 46 7.25 6.33 -4.52
C MET A 46 7.87 7.36 -5.47
N ASP A 47 8.08 6.99 -6.73
CA ASP A 47 8.66 7.86 -7.75
C ASP A 47 7.72 9.05 -8.05
N ARG A 48 6.40 8.83 -8.05
CA ARG A 48 5.41 9.91 -8.22
C ARG A 48 5.44 10.92 -7.09
N ILE A 49 5.63 10.45 -5.85
CA ILE A 49 5.75 11.33 -4.68
C ILE A 49 7.07 12.11 -4.74
N GLU A 50 8.17 11.44 -5.07
CA GLU A 50 9.49 12.07 -5.20
C GLU A 50 9.51 13.15 -6.28
N THR A 51 8.82 12.92 -7.40
CA THR A 51 8.70 13.88 -8.51
C THR A 51 7.61 14.94 -8.29
N GLY A 52 6.92 14.93 -7.15
CA GLY A 52 5.88 15.89 -6.79
C GLY A 52 4.58 15.75 -7.58
N ARG A 53 4.37 14.61 -8.25
CA ARG A 53 3.12 14.30 -8.97
C ARG A 53 1.99 13.96 -8.01
N ASP A 54 2.31 13.28 -6.91
CA ASP A 54 1.38 12.93 -5.85
C ASP A 54 1.91 13.51 -4.51
N ASP A 55 1.00 13.92 -3.63
CA ASP A 55 1.30 14.63 -2.37
C ASP A 55 1.10 13.78 -1.10
N TYR A 56 1.05 12.46 -1.26
CA TYR A 56 0.90 11.53 -0.14
C TYR A 56 2.02 11.70 0.89
N LYS A 57 1.66 11.70 2.17
CA LYS A 57 2.63 11.56 3.25
C LYS A 57 3.15 10.12 3.28
N VAL A 58 4.47 9.97 3.20
CA VAL A 58 5.15 8.68 3.31
C VAL A 58 5.57 8.45 4.76
N VAL A 59 5.13 7.35 5.36
CA VAL A 59 5.49 6.97 6.73
C VAL A 59 6.07 5.56 6.71
N GLU A 60 7.29 5.37 7.22
CA GLU A 60 7.85 4.03 7.41
C GLU A 60 7.07 3.28 8.50
N ILE A 61 6.72 2.03 8.22
CA ILE A 61 5.95 1.16 9.12
C ILE A 61 6.65 -0.18 9.33
N SER A 62 6.22 -0.93 10.34
CA SER A 62 6.73 -2.29 10.53
C SER A 62 6.15 -3.26 9.48
N GLU A 63 6.84 -4.37 9.24
CA GLU A 63 6.30 -5.47 8.43
C GLU A 63 4.98 -5.99 9.01
N ALA A 64 4.85 -6.03 10.34
CA ALA A 64 3.62 -6.45 10.99
C ALA A 64 2.43 -5.53 10.67
N ASP A 65 2.65 -4.22 10.57
CA ASP A 65 1.61 -3.26 10.19
C ASP A 65 1.27 -3.37 8.70
N ALA A 66 2.26 -3.62 7.85
CA ALA A 66 2.03 -3.92 6.44
C ALA A 66 1.16 -5.18 6.25
N THR A 67 1.40 -6.22 7.04
CA THR A 67 0.56 -7.43 7.03
C THR A 67 -0.87 -7.15 7.50
N ARG A 68 -1.06 -6.25 8.48
CA ARG A 68 -2.42 -5.82 8.89
C ARG A 68 -3.15 -5.12 7.76
N PHE A 69 -2.45 -4.31 6.97
CA PHE A 69 -3.03 -3.64 5.80
C PHE A 69 -3.57 -4.64 4.77
N GLU A 70 -2.99 -5.83 4.61
CA GLU A 70 -3.51 -6.84 3.69
C GLU A 70 -4.96 -7.23 4.04
N ALA A 71 -5.27 -7.35 5.34
CA ALA A 71 -6.63 -7.60 5.82
C ALA A 71 -7.57 -6.41 5.58
N THR A 72 -7.08 -5.19 5.79
CA THR A 72 -7.82 -3.95 5.47
C THR A 72 -8.18 -3.91 3.98
N GLN A 73 -7.23 -4.24 3.10
CA GLN A 73 -7.45 -4.22 1.67
C GLN A 73 -8.36 -5.35 1.19
N ALA A 74 -8.27 -6.53 1.80
CA ALA A 74 -9.22 -7.62 1.57
C ALA A 74 -10.66 -7.20 1.89
N ARG A 75 -10.86 -6.53 3.04
CA ARG A 75 -12.17 -5.98 3.43
C ARG A 75 -12.65 -4.92 2.42
N ARG A 76 -11.81 -3.95 2.07
CA ARG A 76 -12.14 -2.89 1.08
C ARG A 76 -12.52 -3.48 -0.28
N THR A 77 -11.78 -4.48 -0.77
CA THR A 77 -12.09 -5.17 -2.02
C THR A 77 -13.42 -5.92 -1.94
N ALA A 78 -13.74 -6.57 -0.82
CA ALA A 78 -15.01 -7.27 -0.63
C ALA A 78 -16.19 -6.28 -0.62
N GLU A 79 -16.09 -5.19 0.13
CA GLU A 79 -17.10 -4.12 0.19
C GLU A 79 -17.33 -3.47 -1.19
N ALA A 80 -16.27 -3.24 -1.96
CA ALA A 80 -16.37 -2.72 -3.32
C ALA A 80 -17.11 -3.67 -4.27
N ARG A 81 -16.84 -4.98 -4.18
CA ARG A 81 -17.53 -6.00 -4.99
C ARG A 81 -19.02 -6.06 -4.70
N GLU A 82 -19.39 -6.03 -3.42
CA GLU A 82 -20.80 -6.01 -3.00
C GLU A 82 -21.53 -4.76 -3.51
N ARG A 83 -20.92 -3.59 -3.36
CA ARG A 83 -21.48 -2.32 -3.85
C ARG A 83 -21.68 -2.31 -5.36
N ASP A 84 -20.73 -2.86 -6.10
CA ASP A 84 -20.71 -2.79 -7.56
C ASP A 84 -21.52 -3.95 -8.21
N GLY A 85 -22.14 -4.82 -7.41
CA GLY A 85 -23.08 -5.86 -7.87
C GLY A 85 -22.43 -7.05 -8.60
N TRP A 86 -21.18 -7.37 -8.25
CA TRP A 86 -20.42 -8.51 -8.80
C TRP A 86 -20.78 -9.85 -8.16
#